data_AF-A0A7S1B6R2-F1
#
_entry.id   AF-A0A7S1B6R2-F1
#
_cell.length_a   1.000
_cell.length_b   1.000
_cell.length_c   1.000
_cell.angle_alpha   90.00
_cell.angle_beta   90.00
_cell.angle_gamma   90.00
#
_symmetry.space_group_name_H-M   'P 1'
#
loop_
_entity.id
_entity.type
_entity.pdbx_description
1 polymer ?
#
loop_
_entity_poly.entity_id
_entity_poly.type
_entity_poly.pdbx_seq_one_letter_code
_entity_poly.pdbx_strand_id
1 'polypeptide(L)'
;MSPNNNASNEYDRSTLVSPQILPSCESAASFSNLKVKIHAITTDTSGSFYPPTTSIVTSSKSTSIFNVLFPPISLLLWPSLLTVPLLLSGTSENGPTHYSKLFPTEWYDTPSAYAPKPLGLILGIVAVAVGQVFVILYHFIRIQFGTAQNVSIQRKGARNYDFWEGVRTQLCNPEGFGLLIFYLSGTWMGGIMPAAYYSFEGGIDYWKLTGCLVIQDFVQYVMHRLEHVVSPEVYKRSHEPHHRFTNPRLFDAFNGSPPDTILMILIPLYITAWTIPCNVWTCKSKMK
;
A
#
# COMPACT_ATOMS: atom_id res chain seq x y z
N MET A 1 -10.45 9.08 61.14
CA MET A 1 -11.28 9.76 60.12
C MET A 1 -10.35 10.21 59.02
N SER A 2 -10.58 9.74 57.79
CA SER A 2 -9.84 10.14 56.58
C SER A 2 -10.85 10.22 55.44
N PRO A 3 -10.87 11.28 54.60
CA PRO A 3 -11.90 11.47 53.59
C PRO A 3 -11.68 10.61 52.34
N ASN A 4 -12.78 10.11 51.77
CA ASN A 4 -12.80 9.56 50.41
C ASN A 4 -12.66 10.70 49.38
N ASN A 5 -11.79 10.52 48.39
CA ASN A 5 -11.74 11.35 47.19
C ASN A 5 -12.05 10.50 45.95
N ASN A 6 -13.34 10.25 45.71
CA ASN A 6 -13.81 9.75 44.41
C ASN A 6 -13.83 10.91 43.41
N ALA A 7 -13.08 10.79 42.31
CA ALA A 7 -13.06 11.76 41.21
C ALA A 7 -13.19 11.03 39.86
N SER A 8 -14.39 10.48 39.61
CA SER A 8 -14.75 9.87 38.33
C SER A 8 -15.05 10.96 37.29
N ASN A 9 -14.02 11.38 36.55
CA ASN A 9 -14.19 12.30 35.41
C ASN A 9 -14.86 11.58 34.23
N GLU A 10 -16.19 11.58 34.23
CA GLU A 10 -17.01 11.13 33.11
C GLU A 10 -16.90 12.13 31.95
N TYR A 11 -16.04 11.81 30.99
CA TYR A 11 -15.71 12.70 29.89
C TYR A 11 -16.74 12.58 28.76
N ASP A 12 -17.82 13.36 28.85
CA ASP A 12 -18.87 13.40 27.82
C ASP A 12 -18.28 13.70 26.44
N ARG A 13 -18.53 12.80 25.49
CA ARG A 13 -17.92 12.77 24.15
C ARG A 13 -18.97 12.88 23.05
N SER A 14 -20.00 13.69 23.29
CA SER A 14 -21.21 13.84 22.45
C SER A 14 -21.17 14.96 21.40
N THR A 15 -20.05 15.66 21.21
CA THR A 15 -19.89 16.67 20.15
C THR A 15 -19.72 16.04 18.77
N LEU A 16 -20.85 15.74 18.12
CA LEU A 16 -20.95 15.34 16.71
C LEU A 16 -20.45 16.45 15.77
N VAL A 17 -19.16 16.42 15.43
CA VAL A 17 -18.61 17.20 14.31
C VAL A 17 -19.16 16.62 13.02
N SER A 18 -20.03 17.38 12.33
CA SER A 18 -20.57 16.98 11.02
C SER A 18 -19.43 16.86 10.01
N PRO A 19 -19.30 15.72 9.29
CA PRO A 19 -18.18 15.51 8.37
C PRO A 19 -18.29 16.47 7.17
N GLN A 20 -17.27 17.29 6.96
CA GLN A 20 -17.21 18.11 5.75
C GLN A 20 -17.05 17.22 4.51
N ILE A 21 -18.03 17.32 3.62
CA ILE A 21 -18.04 16.64 2.32
C ILE A 21 -17.05 17.38 1.41
N LEU A 22 -15.90 16.75 1.14
CA LEU A 22 -14.99 17.22 0.10
C LEU A 22 -15.68 17.17 -1.28
N PRO A 23 -15.42 18.12 -2.19
CA PRO A 23 -16.07 18.16 -3.49
C PRO A 23 -15.77 16.88 -4.29
N SER A 24 -16.82 16.16 -4.66
CA SER A 24 -16.73 14.91 -5.41
C SER A 24 -16.31 15.19 -6.87
N CYS A 25 -15.27 14.49 -7.34
CA CYS A 25 -14.84 14.54 -8.74
C CYS A 25 -15.73 13.66 -9.62
N GLU A 26 -16.98 14.09 -9.81
CA GLU A 26 -17.96 13.36 -10.61
C GLU A 26 -17.80 13.61 -12.11
N SER A 27 -17.12 12.66 -12.79
CA SER A 27 -17.35 12.39 -14.21
C SER A 27 -18.09 11.06 -14.35
N ALA A 28 -19.33 11.16 -14.85
CA ALA A 28 -20.29 10.06 -14.87
C ALA A 28 -20.01 9.06 -16.01
N ALA A 29 -19.90 7.77 -15.65
CA ALA A 29 -19.94 6.66 -16.59
C ALA A 29 -20.89 5.60 -16.03
N SER A 30 -22.13 5.57 -16.52
CA SER A 30 -23.18 4.71 -15.98
C SER A 30 -23.07 3.29 -16.52
N PHE A 31 -22.73 2.33 -15.64
CA PHE A 31 -22.77 0.90 -15.93
C PHE A 31 -23.89 0.22 -15.13
N SER A 32 -25.08 0.22 -15.68
CA SER A 32 -26.20 -0.58 -15.17
C SER A 32 -26.24 -1.94 -15.86
N ASN A 33 -26.30 -3.03 -15.08
CA ASN A 33 -27.04 -4.27 -15.39
C ASN A 33 -26.83 -5.35 -14.29
N LEU A 34 -27.68 -5.34 -13.26
CA LEU A 34 -27.89 -6.53 -12.42
C LEU A 34 -29.39 -6.65 -12.08
N LYS A 35 -30.11 -7.52 -12.77
CA LYS A 35 -31.55 -7.74 -12.54
C LYS A 35 -31.77 -8.68 -11.36
N VAL A 36 -32.04 -8.11 -10.18
CA VAL A 36 -32.54 -8.88 -9.03
C VAL A 36 -33.99 -9.31 -9.29
N LYS A 37 -34.21 -10.61 -9.51
CA LYS A 37 -35.54 -11.17 -9.76
C LYS A 37 -36.22 -11.53 -8.44
N ILE A 38 -36.88 -10.56 -7.81
CA ILE A 38 -37.73 -10.81 -6.64
C ILE A 38 -38.95 -11.62 -7.10
N HIS A 39 -39.13 -12.82 -6.56
CA HIS A 39 -40.37 -13.57 -6.72
C HIS A 39 -41.41 -13.03 -5.73
N ALA A 40 -42.59 -12.65 -6.25
CA ALA A 40 -43.67 -12.10 -5.42
C ALA A 40 -44.27 -13.18 -4.52
N ILE A 41 -44.60 -12.81 -3.28
CA ILE A 41 -45.35 -13.69 -2.36
C ILE A 41 -46.83 -13.62 -2.75
N THR A 42 -47.32 -14.66 -3.39
CA THR A 42 -48.77 -14.87 -3.61
C THR A 42 -49.41 -15.31 -2.30
N THR A 43 -50.19 -14.43 -1.67
CA THR A 43 -51.06 -14.77 -0.55
C THR A 43 -52.28 -15.53 -1.05
N ASP A 44 -52.36 -16.82 -0.75
CA ASP A 44 -53.60 -17.60 -0.89
C ASP A 44 -54.62 -17.14 0.17
N THR A 45 -55.91 -17.08 -0.18
CA THR A 45 -56.99 -16.61 0.69
C THR A 45 -57.55 -17.70 1.63
N SER A 46 -57.04 -18.93 1.54
CA SER A 46 -57.29 -19.97 2.53
C SER A 46 -56.52 -19.69 3.84
N GLY A 47 -57.26 -19.36 4.91
CA GLY A 47 -56.72 -18.87 6.20
C GLY A 47 -55.97 -19.88 7.08
N SER A 48 -55.11 -20.71 6.49
CA SER A 48 -54.28 -21.70 7.17
C SER A 48 -52.85 -21.19 7.33
N PHE A 49 -52.43 -20.94 8.58
CA PHE A 49 -51.13 -20.37 8.91
C PHE A 49 -50.03 -21.46 8.92
N TYR A 50 -49.56 -21.84 7.75
CA TYR A 50 -48.37 -22.71 7.65
C TYR A 50 -47.11 -21.94 8.08
N PRO A 51 -46.23 -22.53 8.93
CA PRO A 51 -44.93 -21.93 9.18
C PRO A 51 -44.14 -21.85 7.86
N PRO A 52 -43.38 -20.77 7.62
CA PRO A 52 -42.69 -20.59 6.34
C PRO A 52 -41.65 -21.69 6.14
N THR A 53 -41.92 -22.59 5.20
CA THR A 53 -41.02 -23.69 4.83
C THR A 53 -39.76 -23.11 4.17
N THR A 54 -38.75 -22.83 4.97
CA THR A 54 -37.46 -22.29 4.53
C THR A 54 -36.73 -23.32 3.67
N SER A 55 -37.01 -23.31 2.37
CA SER A 55 -36.28 -24.11 1.38
C SER A 55 -34.85 -23.61 1.29
N ILE A 56 -33.94 -24.28 1.98
CA ILE A 56 -32.50 -24.01 1.91
C ILE A 56 -32.04 -24.40 0.51
N VAL A 57 -32.07 -23.45 -0.41
CA VAL A 57 -31.50 -23.60 -1.76
C VAL A 57 -29.99 -23.67 -1.62
N THR A 58 -29.48 -24.89 -1.44
CA THR A 58 -28.07 -25.25 -1.47
C THR A 58 -27.54 -25.08 -2.90
N SER A 59 -27.39 -23.82 -3.31
CA SER A 59 -26.73 -23.45 -4.56
C SER A 59 -25.32 -24.05 -4.55
N SER A 60 -25.15 -25.11 -5.33
CA SER A 60 -23.87 -25.78 -5.53
C SER A 60 -22.94 -24.81 -6.25
N LYS A 61 -22.20 -24.01 -5.46
CA LYS A 61 -21.16 -23.13 -5.94
C LYS A 61 -20.06 -23.99 -6.55
N SER A 62 -20.15 -24.21 -7.86
CA SER A 62 -19.06 -24.77 -8.64
C SER A 62 -17.79 -23.99 -8.34
N THR A 63 -16.84 -24.64 -7.67
CA THR A 63 -15.56 -24.05 -7.31
C THR A 63 -14.73 -23.92 -8.57
N SER A 64 -14.90 -22.81 -9.29
CA SER A 64 -14.09 -22.48 -10.47
C SER A 64 -12.61 -22.74 -10.18
N ILE A 65 -11.93 -23.40 -11.12
CA ILE A 65 -10.51 -23.73 -11.04
C ILE A 65 -9.64 -22.52 -10.70
N PHE A 66 -10.08 -21.32 -11.12
CA PHE A 66 -9.43 -20.06 -10.78
C PHE A 66 -9.27 -19.85 -9.27
N ASN A 67 -10.23 -20.30 -8.46
CA ASN A 67 -10.19 -20.12 -7.00
C ASN A 67 -9.09 -20.94 -6.32
N VAL A 68 -8.72 -22.07 -6.94
CA VAL A 68 -7.62 -22.93 -6.48
C VAL A 68 -6.27 -22.38 -6.98
N LEU A 69 -6.24 -21.81 -8.18
CA LEU A 69 -5.03 -21.27 -8.81
C LEU A 69 -4.69 -19.83 -8.39
N PHE A 70 -5.67 -19.02 -7.97
CA PHE A 70 -5.43 -17.61 -7.64
C PHE A 70 -4.49 -17.40 -6.45
N PRO A 71 -4.61 -18.12 -5.32
CA PRO A 71 -3.66 -17.96 -4.21
C PRO A 71 -2.19 -18.19 -4.62
N PRO A 72 -1.79 -19.29 -5.28
CA PRO A 72 -0.40 -19.44 -5.71
C PRO A 72 0.01 -18.47 -6.83
N ILE A 73 -0.89 -18.10 -7.75
CA ILE A 73 -0.61 -17.07 -8.77
C ILE A 73 -0.37 -15.70 -8.11
N SER A 74 -1.09 -15.36 -7.04
CA SER A 74 -0.91 -14.09 -6.34
C SER A 74 0.45 -13.93 -5.66
N LEU A 75 1.13 -15.05 -5.32
CA LEU A 75 2.50 -15.01 -4.80
C LEU A 75 3.51 -14.50 -5.84
N LEU A 76 3.20 -14.62 -7.13
CA LEU A 76 4.03 -14.08 -8.23
C LEU A 76 4.03 -12.54 -8.29
N LEU A 77 3.12 -11.86 -7.57
CA LEU A 77 3.14 -10.41 -7.44
C LEU A 77 4.49 -9.91 -6.91
N TRP A 78 4.99 -10.52 -5.84
CA TRP A 78 6.20 -10.08 -5.15
C TRP A 78 7.47 -10.12 -6.02
N PRO A 79 7.80 -11.21 -6.74
CA PRO A 79 8.88 -11.18 -7.72
C PRO A 79 8.55 -10.30 -8.93
N SER A 80 7.28 -10.09 -9.30
CA SER A 80 6.91 -9.15 -10.38
C SER A 80 7.24 -7.70 -10.03
N LEU A 81 7.08 -7.29 -8.77
CA LEU A 81 7.52 -5.98 -8.27
C LEU A 81 9.05 -5.78 -8.42
N LEU A 82 9.83 -6.87 -8.37
CA LEU A 82 11.28 -6.87 -8.56
C LEU A 82 11.72 -6.96 -10.03
N THR A 83 10.79 -7.01 -11.00
CA THR A 83 11.14 -7.20 -12.42
C THR A 83 12.12 -6.15 -12.93
N VAL A 84 11.92 -4.87 -12.61
CA VAL A 84 12.78 -3.77 -13.09
C VAL A 84 14.24 -3.92 -12.62
N PRO A 85 14.57 -4.00 -11.32
CA PRO A 85 15.95 -4.17 -10.88
C PRO A 85 16.56 -5.51 -11.34
N LEU A 86 15.79 -6.61 -11.32
CA LEU A 86 16.29 -7.93 -11.76
C LEU A 86 16.60 -7.97 -13.25
N LEU A 87 15.80 -7.32 -14.10
CA LEU A 87 15.99 -7.30 -15.55
C LEU A 87 17.15 -6.38 -15.96
N LEU A 88 17.39 -5.30 -15.20
CA LEU A 88 18.46 -4.32 -15.46
C LEU A 88 19.84 -4.71 -14.90
N SER A 89 19.90 -5.52 -13.84
CA SER A 89 21.17 -5.86 -13.14
C SER A 89 21.36 -7.35 -12.80
N GLY A 90 20.37 -8.21 -13.10
CA GLY A 90 20.49 -9.66 -13.00
C GLY A 90 21.07 -10.33 -14.25
N THR A 91 21.09 -9.63 -15.39
CA THR A 91 21.84 -10.06 -16.58
C THR A 91 23.33 -9.76 -16.42
N SER A 92 24.19 -10.43 -17.20
CA SER A 92 25.62 -10.09 -17.25
C SER A 92 25.83 -8.70 -17.86
N GLU A 93 26.99 -8.11 -17.65
CA GLU A 93 27.40 -6.80 -18.24
C GLU A 93 27.35 -6.78 -19.79
N ASN A 94 27.29 -7.96 -20.42
CA ASN A 94 27.14 -8.15 -21.87
C ASN A 94 25.71 -8.55 -22.30
N GLY A 95 24.77 -8.66 -21.37
CA GLY A 95 23.37 -9.00 -21.63
C GLY A 95 22.60 -7.83 -22.28
N PRO A 96 21.59 -8.11 -23.13
CA PRO A 96 20.90 -7.08 -23.91
C PRO A 96 20.02 -6.14 -23.08
N THR A 97 19.68 -6.52 -21.84
CA THR A 97 18.87 -5.71 -20.92
C THR A 97 19.68 -5.06 -19.81
N HIS A 98 20.99 -5.28 -19.74
CA HIS A 98 21.84 -4.71 -18.70
C HIS A 98 21.85 -3.18 -18.80
N TYR A 99 21.73 -2.47 -17.69
CA TYR A 99 21.53 -1.01 -17.69
C TYR A 99 22.59 -0.24 -18.50
N SER A 100 23.85 -0.71 -18.50
CA SER A 100 24.94 -0.11 -19.28
C SER A 100 24.81 -0.21 -20.81
N LYS A 101 23.87 -1.02 -21.32
CA LYS A 101 23.51 -1.10 -22.74
C LYS A 101 22.29 -0.25 -23.11
N LEU A 102 21.48 0.12 -22.12
CA LEU A 102 20.20 0.82 -22.32
C LEU A 102 20.30 2.34 -22.04
N PHE A 103 21.26 2.76 -21.22
CA PHE A 103 21.45 4.16 -20.82
C PHE A 103 22.84 4.67 -21.23
N PRO A 104 23.01 5.99 -21.48
CA PRO A 104 24.32 6.58 -21.73
C PRO A 104 25.24 6.49 -20.52
N THR A 105 26.56 6.41 -20.74
CA THR A 105 27.59 6.34 -19.70
C THR A 105 27.55 7.52 -18.72
N GLU A 106 27.10 8.69 -19.18
CA GLU A 106 27.03 9.92 -18.41
C GLU A 106 25.91 9.91 -17.35
N TRP A 107 25.03 8.90 -17.42
CA TRP A 107 23.91 8.73 -16.50
C TRP A 107 24.25 7.83 -15.30
N TYR A 108 25.35 7.06 -15.35
CA TYR A 108 25.71 6.09 -14.29
C TYR A 108 27.22 5.96 -14.00
N ASP A 109 28.12 6.34 -14.90
CA ASP A 109 29.57 6.08 -14.75
C ASP A 109 30.39 7.34 -14.44
N THR A 110 30.06 8.47 -15.08
CA THR A 110 30.73 9.79 -14.96
C THR A 110 31.32 10.11 -13.57
N PRO A 111 32.64 10.37 -13.44
CA PRO A 111 33.34 10.51 -12.15
C PRO A 111 33.18 11.89 -11.51
N SER A 112 31.98 12.50 -11.63
CA SER A 112 31.65 13.77 -10.98
C SER A 112 31.41 13.53 -9.48
N ALA A 113 32.39 13.90 -8.65
CA ALA A 113 32.26 13.85 -7.19
C ALA A 113 31.21 14.83 -6.61
N TYR A 114 30.65 15.71 -7.45
CA TYR A 114 29.82 16.84 -7.05
C TYR A 114 28.37 16.79 -7.58
N ALA A 115 28.03 15.80 -8.42
CA ALA A 115 26.70 15.66 -8.99
C ALA A 115 26.22 14.19 -8.96
N PRO A 116 25.15 13.86 -8.21
CA PRO A 116 24.60 12.52 -8.15
C PRO A 116 23.87 12.19 -9.46
N LYS A 117 24.07 10.96 -9.95
CA LYS A 117 23.86 10.61 -11.36
C LYS A 117 22.36 10.39 -11.66
N PRO A 118 21.79 10.92 -12.77
CA PRO A 118 20.33 11.00 -12.94
C PRO A 118 19.62 9.64 -13.03
N LEU A 119 20.31 8.56 -13.43
CA LEU A 119 19.70 7.25 -13.62
C LEU A 119 19.03 6.72 -12.35
N GLY A 120 19.65 6.90 -11.17
CA GLY A 120 19.17 6.27 -9.94
C GLY A 120 17.83 6.84 -9.48
N LEU A 121 17.68 8.16 -9.56
CA LEU A 121 16.42 8.85 -9.30
C LEU A 121 15.33 8.43 -10.30
N ILE A 122 15.66 8.34 -11.60
CA ILE A 122 14.71 7.91 -12.63
C ILE A 122 14.27 6.46 -12.40
N LEU A 123 15.20 5.54 -12.14
CA LEU A 123 14.89 4.13 -11.85
C LEU A 123 14.06 3.98 -10.58
N GLY A 124 14.33 4.75 -9.53
CA GLY A 124 13.52 4.76 -8.31
C GLY A 124 12.07 5.19 -8.55
N ILE A 125 11.86 6.29 -9.28
CA ILE A 125 10.52 6.77 -9.64
C ILE A 125 9.78 5.78 -10.55
N VAL A 126 10.48 5.20 -11.54
CA VAL A 126 9.92 4.17 -12.44
C VAL A 126 9.55 2.90 -11.67
N ALA A 127 10.38 2.45 -10.73
CA ALA A 127 10.09 1.28 -9.90
C ALA A 127 8.83 1.49 -9.03
N VAL A 128 8.64 2.68 -8.46
CA VAL A 128 7.39 3.03 -7.73
C VAL A 128 6.18 2.99 -8.66
N ALA A 129 6.28 3.58 -9.86
CA ALA A 129 5.18 3.59 -10.83
C ALA A 129 4.79 2.17 -11.30
N VAL A 130 5.79 1.34 -11.65
CA VAL A 130 5.58 -0.07 -12.01
C VAL A 130 4.99 -0.86 -10.83
N GLY A 131 5.45 -0.60 -9.62
CA GLY A 131 4.91 -1.22 -8.40
C GLY A 131 3.42 -0.93 -8.20
N GLN A 132 2.99 0.32 -8.41
CA GLN A 132 1.58 0.69 -8.32
C GLN A 132 0.72 0.00 -9.39
N VAL A 133 1.21 -0.10 -10.64
CA VAL A 133 0.50 -0.85 -11.71
C VAL A 133 0.28 -2.31 -11.31
N PHE A 134 1.30 -2.98 -10.75
CA PHE A 134 1.18 -4.35 -10.28
C PHE A 134 0.22 -4.50 -9.09
N VAL A 135 0.23 -3.58 -8.12
CA VAL A 135 -0.71 -3.59 -6.98
C VAL A 135 -2.16 -3.39 -7.44
N ILE A 136 -2.41 -2.43 -8.34
CA ILE A 136 -3.74 -2.16 -8.93
C ILE A 136 -4.23 -3.39 -9.71
N LEU A 137 -3.36 -4.00 -10.54
CA LEU A 137 -3.68 -5.19 -11.33
C LEU A 137 -3.99 -6.41 -10.44
N TYR A 138 -3.16 -6.69 -9.43
CA TYR A 138 -3.42 -7.77 -8.47
C TYR A 138 -4.77 -7.58 -7.78
N HIS A 139 -5.07 -6.37 -7.31
CA HIS A 139 -6.31 -6.09 -6.61
C HIS A 139 -7.54 -6.16 -7.51
N PHE A 140 -7.41 -5.74 -8.79
CA PHE A 140 -8.45 -5.96 -9.80
C PHE A 140 -8.76 -7.45 -9.97
N ILE A 141 -7.74 -8.28 -10.20
CA ILE A 141 -7.90 -9.74 -10.38
C ILE A 141 -8.49 -10.37 -9.11
N ARG A 142 -8.04 -9.94 -7.91
CA ARG A 142 -8.57 -10.37 -6.62
C ARG A 142 -10.08 -10.11 -6.49
N ILE A 143 -10.55 -8.94 -6.95
CA ILE A 143 -11.97 -8.56 -6.86
C ILE A 143 -12.82 -9.27 -7.91
N GLN A 144 -12.34 -9.38 -9.16
CA GLN A 144 -13.11 -9.99 -10.24
C GLN A 144 -13.28 -11.51 -10.07
N PHE A 145 -12.29 -12.19 -9.47
CA PHE A 145 -12.23 -13.66 -9.50
C PHE A 145 -12.04 -14.32 -8.13
N GLY A 146 -11.80 -13.59 -7.05
CA GLY A 146 -11.58 -14.19 -5.72
C GLY A 146 -12.88 -14.62 -5.05
N THR A 147 -13.15 -15.93 -4.93
CA THR A 147 -14.30 -16.44 -4.13
C THR A 147 -14.17 -16.29 -2.62
N ALA A 148 -13.13 -15.63 -2.13
CA ALA A 148 -13.11 -15.15 -0.76
C ALA A 148 -14.25 -14.14 -0.58
N GLN A 149 -15.42 -14.61 -0.12
CA GLN A 149 -16.39 -13.75 0.55
C GLN A 149 -15.61 -12.87 1.51
N ASN A 150 -15.76 -11.55 1.45
CA ASN A 150 -14.99 -10.64 2.28
C ASN A 150 -15.26 -10.98 3.76
N VAL A 151 -14.36 -11.76 4.37
CA VAL A 151 -14.47 -12.27 5.74
C VAL A 151 -14.19 -11.09 6.66
N SER A 152 -15.21 -10.25 6.84
CA SER A 152 -15.09 -9.11 7.70
C SER A 152 -14.93 -9.59 9.12
N ILE A 153 -13.76 -9.32 9.68
CA ILE A 153 -13.47 -9.44 11.12
C ILE A 153 -14.41 -8.49 11.91
N GLN A 154 -15.07 -7.55 11.23
CA GLN A 154 -15.99 -6.58 11.83
C GLN A 154 -17.44 -7.05 11.82
N ARG A 155 -18.11 -6.84 12.96
CA ARG A 155 -19.56 -7.11 13.16
C ARG A 155 -20.48 -6.38 12.16
N LYS A 156 -20.01 -5.31 11.51
CA LYS A 156 -20.76 -4.55 10.49
C LYS A 156 -20.71 -5.18 9.08
N GLY A 157 -20.04 -6.31 8.89
CA GLY A 157 -19.80 -6.90 7.58
C GLY A 157 -18.73 -6.15 6.77
N ALA A 158 -18.62 -6.45 5.48
CA ALA A 158 -17.71 -5.78 4.56
C ALA A 158 -18.47 -4.71 3.75
N ARG A 159 -17.85 -3.55 3.50
CA ARG A 159 -18.40 -2.54 2.59
C ARG A 159 -18.41 -3.08 1.16
N ASN A 160 -19.48 -2.80 0.39
CA ASN A 160 -19.51 -3.06 -1.06
C ASN A 160 -18.38 -2.28 -1.75
N TYR A 161 -17.61 -2.95 -2.59
CA TYR A 161 -16.36 -2.43 -3.13
C TYR A 161 -16.51 -2.01 -4.59
N ASP A 162 -16.58 -0.70 -4.85
CA ASP A 162 -16.35 -0.18 -6.20
C ASP A 162 -14.83 -0.03 -6.42
N PHE A 163 -14.32 -0.78 -7.39
CA PHE A 163 -12.91 -0.77 -7.76
C PHE A 163 -12.48 0.54 -8.43
N TRP A 164 -13.33 1.12 -9.28
CA TRP A 164 -13.02 2.34 -10.00
C TRP A 164 -13.19 3.59 -9.13
N GLU A 165 -14.13 3.59 -8.18
CA GLU A 165 -14.16 4.57 -7.06
C GLU A 165 -12.80 4.57 -6.34
N GLY A 166 -12.30 3.38 -6.01
CA GLY A 166 -11.03 3.18 -5.32
C GLY A 166 -9.81 3.68 -6.11
N VAL A 167 -9.66 3.26 -7.37
CA VAL A 167 -8.54 3.67 -8.24
C VAL A 167 -8.58 5.18 -8.51
N ARG A 168 -9.77 5.75 -8.80
CA ARG A 168 -9.92 7.21 -8.95
C ARG A 168 -9.52 7.93 -7.65
N THR A 169 -9.95 7.44 -6.49
CA THR A 169 -9.56 8.00 -5.19
C THR A 169 -8.05 8.00 -5.01
N GLN A 170 -7.36 6.89 -5.32
CA GLN A 170 -5.90 6.83 -5.21
C GLN A 170 -5.20 7.84 -6.14
N LEU A 171 -5.58 7.89 -7.41
CA LEU A 171 -4.96 8.79 -8.40
C LEU A 171 -5.27 10.28 -8.15
N CYS A 172 -6.42 10.58 -7.55
CA CYS A 172 -6.81 11.94 -7.16
C CYS A 172 -6.23 12.41 -5.82
N ASN A 173 -5.45 11.59 -5.10
CA ASN A 173 -4.70 11.99 -3.91
C ASN A 173 -3.18 11.98 -4.20
N PRO A 174 -2.66 12.94 -4.97
CA PRO A 174 -1.24 12.95 -5.39
C PRO A 174 -0.25 13.27 -4.26
N GLU A 175 -0.72 13.62 -3.07
CA GLU A 175 0.09 14.11 -1.94
C GLU A 175 1.21 13.14 -1.54
N GLY A 176 0.90 11.85 -1.35
CA GLY A 176 1.91 10.82 -1.06
C GLY A 176 2.93 10.63 -2.19
N PHE A 177 2.51 10.74 -3.45
CA PHE A 177 3.42 10.68 -4.60
C PHE A 177 4.32 11.92 -4.66
N GLY A 178 3.78 13.11 -4.42
CA GLY A 178 4.53 14.36 -4.38
C GLY A 178 5.58 14.37 -3.27
N LEU A 179 5.22 13.92 -2.07
CA LEU A 179 6.14 13.77 -0.94
C LEU A 179 7.26 12.76 -1.23
N LEU A 180 6.93 11.60 -1.81
CA LEU A 180 7.92 10.58 -2.14
C LEU A 180 8.86 11.04 -3.27
N ILE A 181 8.33 11.68 -4.32
CA ILE A 181 9.15 12.26 -5.41
C ILE A 181 10.04 13.38 -4.88
N PHE A 182 9.53 14.25 -4.00
CA PHE A 182 10.32 15.30 -3.36
C PHE A 182 11.42 14.74 -2.46
N TYR A 183 11.10 13.73 -1.64
CA TYR A 183 12.08 13.01 -0.81
C TYR A 183 13.17 12.36 -1.66
N LEU A 184 12.80 11.57 -2.67
CA LEU A 184 13.76 10.91 -3.56
C LEU A 184 14.60 11.95 -4.30
N SER A 185 14.00 13.01 -4.84
CA SER A 185 14.74 14.05 -5.55
C SER A 185 15.67 14.84 -4.64
N GLY A 186 15.22 15.25 -3.45
CA GLY A 186 16.01 16.02 -2.49
C GLY A 186 17.16 15.21 -1.88
N THR A 187 16.89 13.99 -1.43
CA THR A 187 17.93 13.09 -0.89
C THR A 187 18.87 12.60 -1.98
N TRP A 188 18.40 12.34 -3.20
CA TRP A 188 19.27 12.00 -4.32
C TRP A 188 20.14 13.21 -4.70
N MET A 189 19.54 14.29 -5.18
CA MET A 189 20.24 15.47 -5.72
C MET A 189 21.10 16.21 -4.69
N GLY A 190 20.75 16.17 -3.40
CA GLY A 190 21.51 16.80 -2.33
C GLY A 190 22.69 16.00 -1.80
N GLY A 191 22.93 14.76 -2.27
CA GLY A 191 24.04 13.92 -1.78
C GLY A 191 23.91 13.50 -0.30
N ILE A 192 22.68 13.45 0.23
CA ILE A 192 22.39 13.34 1.67
C ILE A 192 22.48 11.88 2.19
N MET A 193 22.51 10.89 1.30
CA MET A 193 22.61 9.47 1.68
C MET A 193 24.09 9.00 1.78
N PRO A 194 24.37 7.85 2.41
CA PRO A 194 25.72 7.28 2.40
C PRO A 194 26.22 7.04 0.98
N ALA A 195 27.52 7.21 0.73
CA ALA A 195 28.12 7.10 -0.61
C ALA A 195 27.80 5.79 -1.37
N ALA A 196 27.55 4.69 -0.64
CA ALA A 196 27.09 3.42 -1.22
C ALA A 196 25.79 3.56 -2.02
N TYR A 197 24.84 4.38 -1.57
CA TYR A 197 23.51 4.56 -2.13
C TYR A 197 23.52 5.07 -3.58
N TYR A 198 24.54 5.87 -3.92
CA TYR A 198 24.74 6.41 -5.27
C TYR A 198 25.52 5.49 -6.21
N SER A 199 25.99 4.35 -5.71
CA SER A 199 26.79 3.40 -6.49
C SER A 199 25.91 2.47 -7.33
N PHE A 200 26.34 2.25 -8.56
CA PHE A 200 25.84 1.21 -9.45
C PHE A 200 26.75 -0.04 -9.44
N GLU A 201 27.85 -0.01 -8.69
CA GLU A 201 28.89 -1.06 -8.73
C GLU A 201 28.50 -2.36 -8.05
N GLY A 202 29.11 -3.44 -8.55
CA GLY A 202 29.01 -4.80 -8.02
C GLY A 202 27.66 -5.41 -8.35
N GLY A 203 26.63 -4.85 -7.73
CA GLY A 203 25.25 -5.12 -8.02
C GLY A 203 24.50 -5.54 -6.76
N ILE A 204 23.72 -6.56 -6.99
CA ILE A 204 22.75 -7.12 -6.09
C ILE A 204 23.52 -7.84 -4.90
N ASP A 205 23.24 -7.60 -3.58
CA ASP A 205 23.62 -8.36 -2.32
C ASP A 205 22.42 -8.71 -1.34
N TYR A 206 22.17 -9.99 -0.96
CA TYR A 206 20.92 -10.50 -0.30
C TYR A 206 20.79 -10.17 1.20
N TRP A 207 21.82 -10.41 2.03
CA TRP A 207 21.68 -10.29 3.48
C TRP A 207 21.50 -8.83 3.92
N LYS A 208 22.06 -7.89 3.14
CA LYS A 208 21.76 -6.46 3.26
C LYS A 208 20.28 -6.16 3.01
N LEU A 209 19.66 -6.75 1.98
CA LEU A 209 18.21 -6.57 1.75
C LEU A 209 17.38 -7.07 2.94
N THR A 210 17.65 -8.29 3.44
CA THR A 210 16.96 -8.81 4.62
C THR A 210 17.16 -7.90 5.84
N GLY A 211 18.38 -7.40 6.05
CA GLY A 211 18.66 -6.42 7.09
C GLY A 211 17.87 -5.12 6.91
N CYS A 212 17.80 -4.58 5.69
CA CYS A 212 17.03 -3.37 5.41
C CYS A 212 15.54 -3.56 5.71
N LEU A 213 14.94 -4.69 5.35
CA LEU A 213 13.54 -4.98 5.68
C LEU A 213 13.34 -5.06 7.21
N VAL A 214 14.22 -5.75 7.94
CA VAL A 214 14.14 -5.87 9.41
C VAL A 214 14.32 -4.53 10.11
N ILE A 215 15.25 -3.68 9.66
CA ILE A 215 15.45 -2.33 10.23
C ILE A 215 14.30 -1.39 9.85
N GLN A 216 13.81 -1.43 8.61
CA GLN A 216 12.65 -0.64 8.18
C GLN A 216 11.42 -0.97 9.03
N ASP A 217 11.06 -2.25 9.17
CA ASP A 217 9.92 -2.70 9.96
C ASP A 217 10.10 -2.34 11.45
N PHE A 218 11.30 -2.50 12.00
CA PHE A 218 11.59 -2.14 13.40
C PHE A 218 11.47 -0.63 13.65
N VAL A 219 12.07 0.21 12.80
CA VAL A 219 12.01 1.67 12.96
C VAL A 219 10.59 2.18 12.72
N GLN A 220 9.87 1.64 11.74
CA GLN A 220 8.47 1.97 11.49
C GLN A 220 7.56 1.55 12.66
N TYR A 221 7.78 0.38 13.28
CA TYR A 221 7.10 -0.02 14.51
C TYR A 221 7.37 0.93 15.68
N VAL A 222 8.63 1.37 15.86
CA VAL A 222 8.99 2.34 16.89
C VAL A 222 8.32 3.69 16.63
N MET A 223 8.36 4.22 15.41
CA MET A 223 7.71 5.49 15.05
C MET A 223 6.20 5.44 15.29
N HIS A 224 5.52 4.39 14.80
CA HIS A 224 4.09 4.14 15.05
C HIS A 224 3.74 4.13 16.54
N ARG A 225 4.58 3.50 17.36
CA ARG A 225 4.38 3.44 18.81
C ARG A 225 4.65 4.78 19.50
N LEU A 226 5.59 5.58 18.98
CA LEU A 226 5.87 6.93 19.50
C LEU A 226 4.73 7.91 19.15
N GLU A 227 4.18 7.86 17.93
CA GLU A 227 3.03 8.70 17.55
C GLU A 227 1.82 8.46 18.46
N HIS A 228 1.53 7.20 18.80
CA HIS A 228 0.45 6.84 19.72
C HIS A 228 0.68 7.21 21.20
N VAL A 229 1.91 7.52 21.63
CA VAL A 229 2.27 7.62 23.06
C VAL A 229 2.88 8.97 23.47
N VAL A 230 3.64 9.63 22.60
CA VAL A 230 4.47 10.80 22.97
C VAL A 230 3.68 12.10 23.03
N SER A 231 2.73 12.33 22.12
CA SER A 231 1.88 13.53 22.13
C SER A 231 0.51 13.25 21.49
N PRO A 232 -0.60 13.52 22.20
CA PRO A 232 -1.94 13.49 21.62
C PRO A 232 -2.11 14.47 20.44
N GLU A 233 -1.35 15.56 20.40
CA GLU A 233 -1.40 16.59 19.35
C GLU A 233 -0.69 16.13 18.08
N VAL A 234 0.39 15.36 18.21
CA VAL A 234 1.01 14.65 17.08
C VAL A 234 0.03 13.61 16.55
N TYR A 235 -0.45 12.70 17.41
CA TYR A 235 -1.43 11.66 17.04
C TYR A 235 -2.63 12.22 16.26
N LYS A 236 -3.29 13.28 16.77
CA LYS A 236 -4.46 13.93 16.12
C LYS A 236 -4.15 14.53 14.75
N ARG A 237 -2.89 14.89 14.47
CA ARG A 237 -2.47 15.59 13.24
C ARG A 237 -1.84 14.68 12.19
N SER A 238 -1.07 13.67 12.62
CA SER A 238 -0.49 12.68 11.72
C SER A 238 -1.44 11.50 11.52
N HIS A 239 -1.65 10.73 12.58
CA HIS A 239 -2.05 9.33 12.50
C HIS A 239 -3.56 9.08 12.69
N GLU A 240 -4.27 9.90 13.49
CA GLU A 240 -5.74 9.85 13.63
C GLU A 240 -6.48 9.99 12.27
N PRO A 241 -6.03 10.85 11.33
CA PRO A 241 -6.52 10.88 9.95
C PRO A 241 -6.46 9.53 9.20
N HIS A 242 -5.52 8.64 9.53
CA HIS A 242 -5.45 7.29 8.97
C HIS A 242 -6.49 6.36 9.64
N HIS A 243 -6.60 6.42 10.97
CA HIS A 243 -7.54 5.61 11.76
C HIS A 243 -9.03 5.92 11.50
N ARG A 244 -9.37 6.98 10.77
CA ARG A 244 -10.76 7.24 10.30
C ARG A 244 -11.32 6.08 9.47
N PHE A 245 -10.45 5.36 8.75
CA PHE A 245 -10.83 4.23 7.90
C PHE A 245 -11.01 2.95 8.73
N THR A 246 -12.05 2.92 9.57
CA THR A 246 -12.33 1.75 10.41
C THR A 246 -12.49 0.44 9.62
N ASN A 247 -12.99 0.48 8.38
CA ASN A 247 -13.06 -0.67 7.47
C ASN A 247 -12.30 -0.32 6.17
N PRO A 248 -10.95 -0.38 6.17
CA PRO A 248 -10.14 0.22 5.13
C PRO A 248 -10.14 -0.62 3.85
N ARG A 249 -10.28 0.07 2.70
CA ARG A 249 -10.01 -0.49 1.37
C ARG A 249 -8.49 -0.56 1.16
N LEU A 250 -8.03 -1.41 0.24
CA LEU A 250 -6.60 -1.45 -0.14
C LEU A 250 -6.08 -0.05 -0.53
N PHE A 251 -6.87 0.72 -1.28
CA PHE A 251 -6.49 2.08 -1.69
C PHE A 251 -6.58 3.14 -0.58
N ASP A 252 -7.32 2.88 0.51
CA ASP A 252 -7.35 3.79 1.66
C ASP A 252 -6.02 3.76 2.43
N ALA A 253 -5.21 2.69 2.28
CA ALA A 253 -3.86 2.60 2.86
C ALA A 253 -2.86 3.61 2.26
N PHE A 254 -3.15 4.17 1.07
CA PHE A 254 -2.38 5.28 0.49
C PHE A 254 -2.88 6.67 0.91
N ASN A 255 -3.90 6.73 1.77
CA ASN A 255 -4.53 7.96 2.23
C ASN A 255 -4.04 8.34 3.65
N GLY A 256 -2.72 8.40 3.81
CA GLY A 256 -2.06 9.00 4.99
C GLY A 256 -1.97 10.53 4.86
N SER A 257 -1.69 11.21 5.96
CA SER A 257 -1.39 12.65 5.96
C SER A 257 0.09 12.92 5.64
N PRO A 258 0.51 14.16 5.32
CA PRO A 258 1.93 14.47 5.16
C PRO A 258 2.77 14.19 6.42
N PRO A 259 2.35 14.56 7.65
CA PRO A 259 3.11 14.20 8.85
C PRO A 259 3.22 12.68 9.07
N ASP A 260 2.13 11.93 8.85
CA ASP A 260 2.13 10.46 8.91
C ASP A 260 3.08 9.86 7.87
N THR A 261 3.02 10.32 6.62
CA THR A 261 3.96 9.92 5.55
C THR A 261 5.43 10.19 5.91
N ILE A 262 5.72 11.34 6.52
CA ILE A 262 7.07 11.71 6.96
C ILE A 262 7.55 10.81 8.11
N LEU A 263 6.71 10.61 9.13
CA LEU A 263 7.06 9.87 10.36
C LEU A 263 7.08 8.36 10.16
N MET A 264 6.16 7.81 9.36
CA MET A 264 5.96 6.36 9.16
C MET A 264 6.66 5.79 7.92
N ILE A 265 7.06 6.62 6.96
CA ILE A 265 7.71 6.15 5.72
C ILE A 265 9.08 6.81 5.52
N LEU A 266 9.13 8.14 5.43
CA LEU A 266 10.36 8.84 5.00
C LEU A 266 11.49 8.79 6.04
N ILE A 267 11.18 8.97 7.32
CA ILE A 267 12.16 8.87 8.42
C ILE A 267 12.68 7.42 8.58
N PRO A 268 11.83 6.38 8.62
CA PRO A 268 12.28 4.99 8.59
C PRO A 268 13.17 4.65 7.39
N LEU A 269 12.83 5.10 6.17
CA LEU A 269 13.66 4.87 4.98
C LEU A 269 15.04 5.53 5.10
N TYR A 270 15.09 6.77 5.60
CA TYR A 270 16.34 7.51 5.81
C TYR A 270 17.24 6.83 6.84
N ILE A 271 16.67 6.42 7.99
CA ILE A 271 17.40 5.72 9.05
C ILE A 271 17.89 4.36 8.55
N THR A 272 17.08 3.62 7.80
CA THR A 272 17.47 2.32 7.23
C THR A 272 18.65 2.45 6.26
N ALA A 273 18.62 3.44 5.36
CA ALA A 273 19.70 3.69 4.41
C ALA A 273 21.04 4.05 5.09
N TRP A 274 20.99 4.81 6.19
CA TRP A 274 22.16 5.14 7.01
C TRP A 274 22.65 3.97 7.89
N THR A 275 21.74 3.11 8.35
CA THR A 275 22.07 1.96 9.21
C THR A 275 22.71 0.82 8.42
N ILE A 276 22.26 0.58 7.18
CA ILE A 276 22.76 -0.49 6.31
C ILE A 276 23.15 0.10 4.96
N PRO A 277 24.45 0.35 4.72
CA PRO A 277 24.94 0.91 3.46
C PRO A 277 24.70 -0.03 2.26
N CYS A 278 23.59 0.20 1.57
CA CYS A 278 23.16 -0.45 0.35
C CYS A 278 23.47 0.42 -0.88
N ASN A 279 23.59 -0.22 -2.04
CA ASN A 279 23.67 0.43 -3.35
C ASN A 279 22.31 0.36 -4.07
N VAL A 280 22.23 0.91 -5.29
CA VAL A 280 21.00 0.95 -6.12
C VAL A 280 20.39 -0.45 -6.41
N TRP A 281 21.16 -1.54 -6.23
CA TRP A 281 20.83 -2.88 -6.71
C TRP A 281 20.55 -3.92 -5.60
N THR A 282 21.45 -4.05 -4.61
CA THR A 282 21.41 -4.88 -3.38
C THR A 282 20.40 -6.09 -3.20
N CYS A 283 20.56 -7.27 -3.88
CA CYS A 283 19.99 -8.62 -3.52
C CYS A 283 20.74 -10.01 -3.92
N LYS A 284 22.11 -10.23 -3.96
CA LYS A 284 22.96 -11.46 -4.31
C LYS A 284 24.55 -11.31 -4.25
N SER A 285 25.21 -11.36 -3.07
CA SER A 285 26.66 -11.03 -2.84
C SER A 285 27.73 -11.53 -3.86
N LYS A 286 28.80 -10.75 -4.08
CA LYS A 286 30.10 -11.26 -4.59
C LYS A 286 30.85 -11.99 -3.46
N MET A 287 30.56 -13.28 -3.29
CA MET A 287 31.51 -14.20 -2.64
C MET A 287 32.80 -14.24 -3.47
N LYS A 288 33.94 -14.11 -2.79
CA LYS A 288 35.29 -14.30 -3.34
C LYS A 288 35.78 -15.69 -3.00
#